data_AF-A0A0G1RC63-F1
#
_entry.id   AF-A0A0G1RC63-F1
#
_cell.length_a   1.000
_cell.length_b   1.000
_cell.length_c   1.000
_cell.angle_alpha   90.00
_cell.angle_beta   90.00
_cell.angle_gamma   90.00
#
_symmetry.space_group_name_H-M   'P 1'
#
loop_
_entity.id
_entity.type
_entity.pdbx_description
1 polymer ?
#
loop_
_entity_poly.entity_id
_entity_poly.type
_entity_poly.pdbx_seq_one_letter_code
_entity_poly.pdbx_strand_id
1 'polypeptide(L)'
;MNSDIAIKVEGISKTFKIPHEKITSLRGAAVSVFKKKTYEEFKALDNVSFEIKKGEFFGIIGQNGSGKSTLLKILAGIYKADKGRLRVNGKISPFLELGIGFNPELSGRDNIYLNATVLGLSKKEIDEKFDSIVKFSELERFIDQKLKNYSSGMQVRLAFSVSIHANRDILLMDEVLAVGDNAFQDKCLDIFRNYKKQGRTVILVTHSMATVREYCDRAMLLDKGKIMNMGDVDDVCDEYYLRTAKKEEVEYLKGRKKANPVEDEVKKINSNESKKTIAVLGDVICKNNNDMEASVFRTGEDLNIVVKLSSIEKGVLENIGLDVGIVGNNKDNHLVGCSTRDNDKFILRGDGSAHLQIKNLPLLKGKYFINVACFNKKNNSIITAEKKISSFVVHSTSKQMKGLYSAINVIYDWKNSEKN
;
A
#
# COMPACT_ATOMS: atom_id res chain seq x y z
N MET A 1 -6.08 1.10 -39.13
CA MET A 1 -5.21 1.12 -37.92
C MET A 1 -5.96 1.89 -36.84
N ASN A 2 -6.21 1.30 -35.67
CA ASN A 2 -7.03 1.93 -34.62
C ASN A 2 -6.42 3.28 -34.17
N SER A 3 -7.07 4.38 -34.53
CA SER A 3 -6.67 5.77 -34.21
C SER A 3 -6.84 6.13 -32.73
N ASP A 4 -7.40 5.22 -31.94
CA ASP A 4 -7.85 5.41 -30.56
C ASP A 4 -6.83 4.98 -29.49
N ILE A 5 -5.73 4.34 -29.87
CA ILE A 5 -4.72 3.85 -28.91
C ILE A 5 -3.70 4.96 -28.61
N ALA A 6 -3.53 5.30 -27.34
CA ALA A 6 -2.51 6.23 -26.85
C ALA A 6 -1.16 5.53 -26.61
N ILE A 7 -1.18 4.37 -25.95
CA ILE A 7 0.01 3.55 -25.70
C ILE A 7 -0.27 2.10 -26.06
N LYS A 8 0.65 1.47 -26.79
CA LYS A 8 0.65 0.03 -27.07
C LYS A 8 1.98 -0.59 -26.62
N VAL A 9 1.86 -1.57 -25.74
CA VAL A 9 2.97 -2.35 -25.17
C VAL A 9 2.82 -3.80 -25.64
N GLU A 10 3.85 -4.34 -26.29
CA GLU A 10 3.84 -5.68 -26.88
C GLU A 10 5.08 -6.48 -26.42
N GLY A 11 4.86 -7.46 -25.54
CA GLY A 11 5.87 -8.42 -25.11
C GLY A 11 7.09 -7.83 -24.40
N ILE A 12 6.92 -6.71 -23.68
CA ILE A 12 8.03 -6.02 -23.02
C ILE A 12 8.61 -6.90 -21.93
N SER A 13 9.93 -7.06 -21.96
CA SER A 13 10.70 -7.74 -20.91
C SER A 13 11.91 -6.90 -20.54
N LYS A 14 12.26 -6.91 -19.24
CA LYS A 14 13.41 -6.19 -18.71
C LYS A 14 14.07 -6.96 -17.59
N THR A 15 15.39 -7.16 -17.71
CA THR A 15 16.25 -7.81 -16.72
C THR A 15 17.38 -6.87 -16.34
N PHE A 16 17.66 -6.76 -15.05
CA PHE A 16 18.80 -6.05 -14.50
C PHE A 16 19.84 -7.06 -14.00
N LYS A 17 21.12 -6.71 -14.10
CA LYS A 17 22.21 -7.50 -13.51
C LYS A 17 22.59 -6.86 -12.19
N ILE A 18 22.48 -7.61 -11.10
CA ILE A 18 22.87 -7.19 -9.75
C ILE A 18 24.26 -7.79 -9.47
N PRO A 19 25.33 -6.97 -9.44
CA PRO A 19 26.66 -7.47 -9.12
C PRO A 19 26.78 -7.76 -7.61
N HIS A 20 27.40 -8.89 -7.25
CA HIS A 20 27.58 -9.28 -5.84
C HIS A 20 28.82 -8.68 -5.14
N GLU A 21 29.76 -8.08 -5.88
CA GLU A 21 30.99 -7.53 -5.29
C GLU A 21 31.17 -6.03 -5.58
N LYS A 22 31.43 -5.23 -4.53
CA LYS A 22 32.03 -3.90 -4.66
C LYS A 22 33.55 -4.07 -4.73
N ILE A 23 34.14 -3.94 -5.91
CA ILE A 23 35.60 -3.87 -6.05
C ILE A 23 36.04 -2.48 -5.57
N THR A 24 36.51 -2.38 -4.33
CA THR A 24 36.94 -1.12 -3.71
C THR A 24 38.44 -0.85 -3.80
N SER A 25 39.22 -1.71 -4.47
CA SER A 25 40.68 -1.53 -4.59
C SER A 25 41.25 -1.93 -5.95
N LEU A 26 42.31 -1.23 -6.37
CA LEU A 26 43.07 -1.51 -7.61
C LEU A 26 43.68 -2.92 -7.62
N ARG A 27 44.07 -3.46 -6.45
CA ARG A 27 44.50 -4.87 -6.31
C ARG A 27 43.33 -5.85 -6.50
N GLY A 28 42.13 -5.50 -6.02
CA GLY A 28 40.91 -6.29 -6.27
C GLY A 28 40.53 -6.35 -7.75
N ALA A 29 40.78 -5.28 -8.51
CA ALA A 29 40.54 -5.25 -9.95
C ALA A 29 41.43 -6.24 -10.71
N ALA A 30 42.73 -6.32 -10.40
CA ALA A 30 43.68 -7.24 -11.04
C ALA A 30 43.35 -8.72 -10.78
N VAL A 31 42.92 -9.06 -9.55
CA VAL A 31 42.49 -10.43 -9.19
C VAL A 31 41.12 -10.77 -9.79
N SER A 32 40.23 -9.77 -9.95
CA SER A 32 38.90 -9.97 -10.54
C SER A 32 38.89 -10.31 -12.02
N VAL A 33 39.99 -10.08 -12.75
CA VAL A 33 40.13 -10.48 -14.17
C VAL A 33 40.10 -12.01 -14.33
N PHE A 34 40.56 -12.75 -13.32
CA PHE A 34 40.58 -14.22 -13.31
C PHE A 34 39.38 -14.88 -12.62
N LYS A 35 38.55 -14.10 -11.90
CA LYS A 35 37.31 -14.60 -11.26
C LYS A 35 36.12 -14.35 -12.18
N LYS A 36 35.31 -15.38 -12.44
CA LYS A 36 33.99 -15.21 -13.09
C LYS A 36 33.16 -14.25 -12.23
N LYS A 37 32.90 -13.04 -12.73
CA LYS A 37 31.96 -12.09 -12.11
C LYS A 37 30.62 -12.79 -11.94
N THR A 38 30.25 -13.11 -10.71
CA THR A 38 28.92 -13.62 -10.38
C THR A 38 27.98 -12.42 -10.31
N TYR A 39 26.94 -12.46 -11.12
CA TYR A 39 25.84 -11.49 -11.09
C TYR A 39 24.54 -12.26 -10.93
N GLU A 40 23.63 -11.70 -10.16
CA GLU A 40 22.25 -12.15 -10.11
C GLU A 40 21.46 -11.44 -11.20
N GLU A 41 20.65 -12.19 -11.95
CA GLU A 41 19.72 -11.60 -12.90
C GLU A 41 18.37 -11.34 -12.23
N PHE A 42 18.03 -10.06 -12.10
CA PHE A 42 16.74 -9.63 -11.61
C PHE A 42 15.81 -9.29 -12.77
N LYS A 43 14.86 -10.19 -13.07
CA LYS A 43 13.85 -9.99 -14.11
C LYS A 43 12.73 -9.09 -13.60
N ALA A 44 12.83 -7.80 -13.91
CA ALA A 44 11.87 -6.78 -13.47
C ALA A 44 10.55 -6.80 -14.25
N LEU A 45 10.58 -7.17 -15.54
CA LEU A 45 9.40 -7.34 -16.39
C LEU A 45 9.53 -8.58 -17.26
N ASP A 46 8.44 -9.31 -17.42
CA ASP A 46 8.38 -10.57 -18.17
C ASP A 46 7.17 -10.61 -19.10
N ASN A 47 7.42 -10.42 -20.40
CA ASN A 47 6.44 -10.54 -21.47
C ASN A 47 5.13 -9.74 -21.24
N VAL A 48 5.27 -8.48 -20.81
CA VAL A 48 4.14 -7.59 -20.52
C VAL A 48 3.54 -7.06 -21.81
N SER A 49 2.22 -7.20 -22.00
CA SER A 49 1.49 -6.69 -23.17
C SER A 49 0.15 -6.06 -22.75
N PHE A 50 -0.11 -4.83 -23.17
CA PHE A 50 -1.36 -4.11 -22.92
C PHE A 50 -1.51 -2.89 -23.83
N GLU A 51 -2.73 -2.35 -23.88
CA GLU A 51 -3.05 -1.14 -24.63
C GLU A 51 -3.79 -0.15 -23.71
N ILE A 52 -3.53 1.13 -23.90
CA ILE A 52 -4.21 2.25 -23.22
C ILE A 52 -4.80 3.15 -24.29
N LYS A 53 -6.09 3.44 -24.17
CA LYS A 53 -6.84 4.29 -25.10
C LYS A 53 -6.61 5.77 -24.81
N LYS A 54 -6.85 6.61 -25.82
CA LYS A 54 -6.84 8.06 -25.65
C LYS A 54 -7.96 8.48 -24.71
N GLY A 55 -7.63 9.36 -23.77
CA GLY A 55 -8.57 9.86 -22.76
C GLY A 55 -8.86 8.88 -21.62
N GLU A 56 -8.22 7.71 -21.60
CA GLU A 56 -8.37 6.74 -20.52
C GLU A 56 -7.51 7.14 -19.32
N PHE A 57 -8.10 7.06 -18.13
CA PHE A 57 -7.37 7.05 -16.87
C PHE A 57 -7.08 5.60 -16.49
N PHE A 58 -5.83 5.18 -16.64
CA PHE A 58 -5.40 3.79 -16.46
C PHE A 58 -4.56 3.62 -15.19
N GLY A 59 -5.01 2.76 -14.28
CA GLY A 59 -4.31 2.46 -13.03
C GLY A 59 -3.32 1.31 -13.18
N ILE A 60 -2.13 1.45 -12.60
CA ILE A 60 -1.14 0.37 -12.47
C ILE A 60 -0.87 0.13 -10.99
N ILE A 61 -1.36 -0.99 -10.49
CA ILE A 61 -1.24 -1.38 -9.09
C ILE A 61 -0.36 -2.62 -8.92
N GLY A 62 0.17 -2.82 -7.71
CA GLY A 62 1.02 -3.96 -7.38
C GLY A 62 1.89 -3.69 -6.16
N GLN A 63 2.45 -4.75 -5.58
CA GLN A 63 3.34 -4.63 -4.42
C GLN A 63 4.68 -3.98 -4.79
N ASN A 64 5.46 -3.59 -3.77
CA ASN A 64 6.83 -3.14 -3.99
C ASN A 64 7.65 -4.25 -4.64
N GLY A 65 8.52 -3.88 -5.58
CA GLY A 65 9.28 -4.85 -6.37
C GLY A 65 8.48 -5.58 -7.46
N SER A 66 7.20 -5.23 -7.72
CA SER A 66 6.44 -5.90 -8.78
C SER A 66 6.80 -5.48 -10.21
N GLY A 67 7.61 -4.43 -10.39
CA GLY A 67 8.04 -3.93 -11.70
C GLY A 67 7.39 -2.61 -12.14
N LYS A 68 6.53 -1.98 -11.32
CA LYS A 68 5.79 -0.75 -11.67
C LYS A 68 6.70 0.40 -12.12
N SER A 69 7.67 0.79 -11.30
CA SER A 69 8.59 1.89 -11.63
C SER A 69 9.49 1.55 -12.83
N THR A 70 9.86 0.27 -13.02
CA THR A 70 10.58 -0.15 -14.23
C THR A 70 9.72 0.02 -15.47
N LEU A 71 8.46 -0.41 -15.43
CA LEU A 71 7.52 -0.23 -16.52
C LEU A 71 7.31 1.26 -16.80
N LEU A 72 7.13 2.08 -15.76
CA LEU A 72 6.90 3.51 -15.93
C LEU A 72 8.10 4.21 -16.56
N LYS A 73 9.33 3.85 -16.17
CA LYS A 73 10.57 4.34 -16.81
C LYS A 73 10.71 3.90 -18.27
N ILE A 74 10.20 2.73 -18.63
CA ILE A 74 10.15 2.29 -20.03
C ILE A 74 9.11 3.11 -20.81
N LEU A 75 7.92 3.31 -20.26
CA LEU A 75 6.87 4.14 -20.87
C LEU A 75 7.35 5.59 -21.08
N ALA A 76 8.10 6.13 -20.12
CA ALA A 76 8.71 7.46 -20.21
C ALA A 76 9.90 7.54 -21.18
N GLY A 77 10.36 6.42 -21.75
CA GLY A 77 11.52 6.38 -22.65
C GLY A 77 12.88 6.47 -21.95
N ILE A 78 12.92 6.43 -20.62
CA ILE A 78 14.17 6.49 -19.82
C ILE A 78 14.94 5.18 -19.94
N TYR A 79 14.24 4.04 -19.86
CA TYR A 79 14.82 2.72 -20.04
C TYR A 79 14.42 2.10 -21.37
N LYS A 80 15.39 1.46 -22.04
CA LYS A 80 15.10 0.56 -23.16
C LYS A 80 14.71 -0.82 -22.62
N ALA A 81 13.63 -1.39 -23.16
CA ALA A 81 13.29 -2.79 -22.94
C ALA A 81 14.32 -3.71 -23.60
N ASP A 82 14.52 -4.91 -23.05
CA ASP A 82 15.44 -5.91 -23.63
C ASP A 82 14.75 -6.70 -24.75
N LYS A 83 13.44 -6.86 -24.66
CA LYS A 83 12.57 -7.49 -25.67
C LYS A 83 11.25 -6.74 -25.76
N GLY A 84 10.52 -6.95 -26.85
CA GLY A 84 9.19 -6.38 -27.09
C GLY A 84 9.23 -5.04 -27.82
N ARG A 85 8.06 -4.41 -27.96
CA ARG A 85 7.87 -3.13 -28.64
C ARG A 85 6.98 -2.20 -27.80
N LEU A 86 7.35 -0.93 -27.80
CA LEU A 86 6.58 0.17 -27.24
C LEU A 86 6.21 1.13 -28.37
N ARG A 87 4.93 1.47 -28.48
CA ARG A 87 4.44 2.55 -29.34
C ARG A 87 3.67 3.55 -28.49
N VAL A 88 4.01 4.82 -28.65
CA VAL A 88 3.37 5.94 -27.94
C VAL A 88 2.87 6.93 -28.98
N ASN A 89 1.57 7.23 -28.93
CA ASN A 89 0.88 8.13 -29.84
C ASN A 89 0.51 9.42 -29.11
N GLY A 90 1.51 10.25 -28.82
CA GLY A 90 1.36 11.53 -28.11
C GLY A 90 2.63 11.91 -27.36
N LYS A 91 2.70 13.14 -26.86
CA LYS A 91 3.79 13.60 -25.99
C LYS A 91 3.49 13.20 -24.55
N ILE A 92 4.44 12.50 -23.93
CA ILE A 92 4.37 12.08 -22.53
C ILE A 92 4.93 13.17 -21.61
N SER A 93 4.26 13.42 -20.48
CA SER A 93 4.81 14.13 -19.32
C SER A 93 5.05 13.13 -18.19
N PRO A 94 6.31 12.76 -17.91
CA PRO A 94 6.61 11.90 -16.77
C PRO A 94 6.69 12.71 -15.47
N PHE A 95 5.76 12.47 -14.54
CA PHE A 95 5.77 12.99 -13.17
C PHE A 95 6.49 12.03 -12.22
N LEU A 96 7.50 11.34 -12.74
CA LEU A 96 8.36 10.39 -12.02
C LEU A 96 9.49 11.10 -11.28
N GLU A 97 9.99 12.18 -11.87
CA GLU A 97 11.21 12.88 -11.46
C GLU A 97 10.97 14.39 -11.64
N LEU A 98 9.99 14.90 -10.87
CA LEU A 98 9.68 16.33 -10.83
C LEU A 98 10.94 17.14 -10.54
N GLY A 99 11.20 18.16 -11.35
CA GLY A 99 12.38 19.00 -11.21
C GLY A 99 13.63 18.46 -11.91
N ILE A 100 13.50 17.48 -12.81
CA ILE A 100 14.59 17.15 -13.75
C ILE A 100 15.09 18.42 -14.43
N GLY A 101 16.42 18.55 -14.50
CA GLY A 101 17.05 19.72 -15.09
C GLY A 101 17.06 20.94 -14.17
N PHE A 102 16.54 20.86 -12.94
CA PHE A 102 16.77 21.93 -11.98
C PHE A 102 18.25 22.08 -11.63
N ASN A 103 18.68 23.34 -11.56
CA ASN A 103 20.00 23.74 -11.13
C ASN A 103 19.88 24.56 -9.83
N PRO A 104 20.40 24.05 -8.70
CA PRO A 104 20.34 24.74 -7.40
C PRO A 104 20.97 26.13 -7.38
N GLU A 105 21.92 26.42 -8.28
CA GLU A 105 22.60 27.72 -8.35
C GLU A 105 21.86 28.77 -9.19
N LEU A 106 20.83 28.36 -9.94
CA LEU A 106 19.99 29.25 -10.73
C LEU A 106 18.76 29.71 -9.95
N SER A 107 18.15 30.82 -10.36
CA SER A 107 16.90 31.32 -9.77
C SER A 107 15.72 30.38 -10.07
N GLY A 108 14.63 30.50 -9.31
CA GLY A 108 13.37 29.81 -9.64
C GLY A 108 12.89 30.13 -11.05
N ARG A 109 13.02 31.39 -11.49
CA ARG A 109 12.73 31.85 -12.86
C ARG A 109 13.54 31.06 -13.88
N ASP A 110 14.86 31.03 -13.76
CA ASP A 110 15.72 30.32 -14.71
C ASP A 110 15.44 28.81 -14.72
N ASN A 111 15.12 28.26 -13.55
CA ASN A 111 14.71 26.86 -13.41
C ASN A 111 13.38 26.55 -14.10
N ILE A 112 12.43 27.50 -14.16
CA ILE A 112 11.22 27.35 -14.99
C ILE A 112 11.62 27.20 -16.45
N TYR A 113 12.45 28.08 -16.98
CA TYR A 113 12.89 28.01 -18.39
C TYR A 113 13.63 26.71 -18.68
N LEU A 114 14.54 26.31 -17.80
CA LEU A 114 15.33 25.09 -17.99
C LEU A 114 14.45 23.84 -17.94
N ASN A 115 13.61 23.69 -16.91
CA ASN A 115 12.73 22.54 -16.77
C ASN A 115 11.67 22.47 -17.88
N ALA A 116 11.07 23.60 -18.27
CA ALA A 116 10.09 23.65 -19.36
C ALA A 116 10.72 23.34 -20.73
N THR A 117 11.99 23.73 -20.95
CA THR A 117 12.73 23.39 -22.17
C THR A 117 13.04 21.90 -22.23
N VAL A 118 13.42 21.28 -21.10
CA VAL A 118 13.53 19.80 -21.00
C VAL A 118 12.17 19.13 -21.23
N LEU A 119 11.11 19.80 -20.76
CA LEU A 119 9.70 19.60 -21.11
C LEU A 119 9.49 19.41 -22.63
N GLY A 120 10.27 20.13 -23.43
CA GLY A 120 10.08 20.30 -24.86
C GLY A 120 9.12 21.43 -25.18
N LEU A 121 9.05 22.46 -24.33
CA LEU A 121 8.43 23.75 -24.66
C LEU A 121 9.46 24.66 -25.33
N SER A 122 9.02 25.41 -26.33
CA SER A 122 9.80 26.49 -26.92
C SER A 122 9.84 27.70 -25.99
N LYS A 123 10.85 28.56 -26.13
CA LYS A 123 10.97 29.80 -25.34
C LYS A 123 9.70 30.65 -25.37
N LYS A 124 9.07 30.79 -26.55
CA LYS A 124 7.82 31.52 -26.73
C LYS A 124 6.68 30.94 -25.90
N GLU A 125 6.51 29.61 -25.91
CA GLU A 125 5.48 28.96 -25.09
C GLU A 125 5.75 29.11 -23.60
N ILE A 126 7.03 29.17 -23.19
CA ILE A 126 7.41 29.41 -21.80
C ILE A 126 7.04 30.83 -21.39
N ASP A 127 7.40 31.83 -22.21
CA ASP A 127 7.10 33.24 -21.95
C ASP A 127 5.58 33.47 -21.79
N GLU A 128 4.76 32.86 -22.66
CA GLU A 128 3.29 32.93 -22.58
C GLU A 128 2.70 32.28 -21.32
N LYS A 129 3.40 31.31 -20.73
CA LYS A 129 2.94 30.53 -19.56
C LYS A 129 3.58 30.97 -18.25
N PHE A 130 4.63 31.78 -18.30
CA PHE A 130 5.48 32.08 -17.15
C PHE A 130 4.67 32.55 -15.94
N ASP A 131 3.85 33.59 -16.10
CA ASP A 131 3.06 34.15 -15.00
C ASP A 131 2.05 33.15 -14.43
N SER A 132 1.44 32.31 -15.28
CA SER A 132 0.52 31.27 -14.83
C SER A 132 1.23 30.17 -14.03
N ILE A 133 2.46 29.81 -14.41
CA ILE A 133 3.30 28.86 -13.67
C ILE A 133 3.66 29.43 -12.30
N VAL A 134 4.14 30.68 -12.26
CA VAL A 134 4.55 31.31 -11.00
C VAL A 134 3.35 31.44 -10.06
N LYS A 135 2.21 31.92 -10.58
CA LYS A 135 0.97 32.06 -9.81
C LYS A 135 0.45 30.73 -9.28
N PHE A 136 0.50 29.67 -10.09
CA PHE A 136 0.07 28.35 -9.65
C PHE A 136 1.00 27.78 -8.56
N SER A 137 2.29 28.09 -8.64
CA SER A 137 3.27 27.66 -7.64
C SER A 137 3.14 28.41 -6.30
N GLU A 138 2.51 29.59 -6.30
CA GLU A 138 2.47 30.61 -5.22
C GLU A 138 3.87 30.99 -4.69
N LEU A 139 4.84 31.08 -5.61
CA LEU A 139 6.23 31.43 -5.32
C LEU A 139 6.63 32.80 -5.88
N GLU A 140 5.67 33.69 -6.14
CA GLU A 140 5.89 35.03 -6.73
C GLU A 140 7.01 35.79 -5.99
N ARG A 141 6.99 35.76 -4.65
CA ARG A 141 7.98 36.48 -3.81
C ARG A 141 9.36 35.84 -3.81
N PHE A 142 9.46 34.58 -4.21
CA PHE A 142 10.69 33.78 -4.13
C PHE A 142 11.26 33.48 -5.52
N ILE A 143 10.57 33.85 -6.60
CA ILE A 143 10.87 33.35 -7.95
C ILE A 143 12.28 33.73 -8.43
N ASP A 144 12.78 34.89 -8.03
CA ASP A 144 14.11 35.36 -8.39
C ASP A 144 15.21 34.92 -7.39
N GLN A 145 14.85 34.19 -6.32
CA GLN A 145 15.83 33.57 -5.42
C GLN A 145 16.39 32.28 -6.00
N LYS A 146 17.65 31.96 -5.65
CA LYS A 146 18.30 30.70 -6.02
C LYS A 146 17.54 29.50 -5.48
N LEU A 147 17.39 28.46 -6.30
CA LEU A 147 16.62 27.27 -5.97
C LEU A 147 17.17 26.52 -4.74
N LYS A 148 18.48 26.58 -4.47
CA LYS A 148 19.06 26.00 -3.25
C LYS A 148 18.52 26.58 -1.93
N ASN A 149 17.91 27.77 -1.99
CA ASN A 149 17.29 28.41 -0.84
C ASN A 149 15.80 28.03 -0.69
N TYR A 150 15.25 27.25 -1.62
CA TYR A 150 13.87 26.78 -1.56
C TYR A 150 13.78 25.60 -0.60
N SER A 151 12.68 25.54 0.17
CA SER A 151 12.32 24.30 0.86
C SER A 151 12.01 23.19 -0.15
N SER A 152 12.08 21.93 0.29
CA SER A 152 11.69 20.79 -0.55
C SER A 152 10.26 20.93 -1.09
N GLY A 153 9.33 21.45 -0.27
CA GLY A 153 7.96 21.73 -0.70
C GLY A 153 7.87 22.77 -1.80
N MET A 154 8.62 23.87 -1.70
CA MET A 154 8.68 24.91 -2.74
C MET A 154 9.24 24.35 -4.05
N GLN A 155 10.30 23.54 -3.99
CA GLN A 155 10.89 22.92 -5.19
C GLN A 155 9.87 22.03 -5.90
N VAL A 156 9.13 21.21 -5.16
CA VAL A 156 8.11 20.34 -5.77
C VAL A 156 6.94 21.14 -6.33
N ARG A 157 6.47 22.18 -5.62
CA ARG A 157 5.42 23.08 -6.12
C ARG A 157 5.83 23.71 -7.45
N LEU A 158 7.06 24.21 -7.55
CA LEU A 158 7.58 24.77 -8.80
C LEU A 158 7.62 23.72 -9.92
N ALA A 159 8.21 22.55 -9.66
CA ALA A 159 8.31 21.48 -10.64
C ALA A 159 6.94 21.00 -11.14
N PHE A 160 5.99 20.84 -10.22
CA PHE A 160 4.62 20.45 -10.54
C PHE A 160 3.93 21.51 -11.40
N SER A 161 4.08 22.79 -11.02
CA SER A 161 3.52 23.93 -11.75
C SER A 161 3.99 23.95 -13.20
N VAL A 162 5.30 23.79 -13.44
CA VAL A 162 5.85 23.73 -14.80
C VAL A 162 5.30 22.53 -15.56
N SER A 163 5.28 21.35 -14.94
CA SER A 163 4.90 20.10 -15.60
C SER A 163 3.44 20.08 -16.06
N ILE A 164 2.53 20.65 -15.26
CA ILE A 164 1.11 20.78 -15.64
C ILE A 164 0.93 21.77 -16.79
N HIS A 165 1.62 22.92 -16.75
CA HIS A 165 1.49 23.95 -17.79
C HIS A 165 2.15 23.54 -19.12
N ALA A 166 3.04 22.53 -19.11
CA ALA A 166 3.64 21.94 -20.31
C ALA A 166 2.63 21.24 -21.25
N ASN A 167 1.37 21.09 -20.81
CA ASN A 167 0.21 20.75 -21.64
C ASN A 167 0.39 19.52 -22.55
N ARG A 168 0.67 18.36 -21.94
CA ARG A 168 0.97 17.12 -22.66
C ARG A 168 -0.27 16.22 -22.86
N ASP A 169 -0.19 15.33 -23.85
CA ASP A 169 -1.28 14.41 -24.26
C ASP A 169 -1.47 13.27 -23.27
N ILE A 170 -0.34 12.78 -22.72
CA ILE A 170 -0.28 11.62 -21.83
C ILE A 170 0.47 12.00 -20.56
N LEU A 171 -0.16 11.77 -19.42
CA LEU A 171 0.41 12.05 -18.10
C LEU A 171 0.80 10.73 -17.42
N LEU A 172 2.07 10.54 -17.06
CA LEU A 172 2.53 9.39 -16.26
C LEU A 172 2.77 9.85 -14.82
N MET A 173 2.04 9.30 -13.86
CA MET A 173 2.13 9.67 -12.43
C MET A 173 2.64 8.49 -11.61
N ASP A 174 3.59 8.72 -10.70
CA ASP A 174 4.08 7.69 -9.76
C ASP A 174 4.00 8.17 -8.32
N GLU A 175 2.99 7.77 -7.54
CA GLU A 175 2.89 8.04 -6.09
C GLU A 175 3.00 9.52 -5.63
N VAL A 176 3.16 10.47 -6.57
CA VAL A 176 3.40 11.91 -6.36
C VAL A 176 2.13 12.70 -6.03
N LEU A 177 0.98 12.03 -5.94
CA LEU A 177 -0.26 12.69 -5.49
C LEU A 177 -0.18 13.18 -4.04
N ALA A 178 0.81 12.71 -3.27
CA ALA A 178 1.05 13.10 -1.88
C ALA A 178 2.20 14.12 -1.72
N VAL A 179 2.40 15.05 -2.67
CA VAL A 179 3.44 16.09 -2.53
C VAL A 179 2.86 17.49 -2.34
N GLY A 180 3.51 18.25 -1.46
CA GLY A 180 3.04 19.54 -0.98
C GLY A 180 2.25 19.42 0.32
N ASP A 181 1.73 20.56 0.78
CA ASP A 181 0.75 20.62 1.86
C ASP A 181 -0.65 20.18 1.37
N ASN A 182 -1.58 19.98 2.30
CA ASN A 182 -2.95 19.54 1.97
C ASN A 182 -3.65 20.50 0.98
N ALA A 183 -3.42 21.81 1.10
CA ALA A 183 -4.03 22.79 0.21
C ALA A 183 -3.50 22.69 -1.23
N PHE A 184 -2.21 22.42 -1.41
CA PHE A 184 -1.62 22.19 -2.72
C PHE A 184 -2.03 20.83 -3.28
N GLN A 185 -2.17 19.79 -2.45
CA GLN A 185 -2.70 18.50 -2.88
C GLN A 185 -4.13 18.62 -3.44
N ASP A 186 -5.02 19.37 -2.77
CA ASP A 186 -6.37 19.62 -3.26
C ASP A 186 -6.36 20.29 -4.64
N LYS A 187 -5.47 21.27 -4.86
CA LYS A 187 -5.27 21.88 -6.19
C LYS A 187 -4.82 20.87 -7.23
N CYS A 188 -3.88 19.98 -6.88
CA CYS A 188 -3.43 18.91 -7.77
C CYS A 188 -4.62 18.02 -8.16
N LEU A 189 -5.45 17.61 -7.20
CA LEU A 189 -6.63 16.77 -7.42
C LEU A 189 -7.66 17.43 -8.35
N ASP A 190 -7.89 18.74 -8.21
CA ASP A 190 -8.78 19.47 -9.12
C ASP A 190 -8.27 19.49 -10.56
N ILE A 191 -6.95 19.54 -10.75
CA ILE A 191 -6.34 19.40 -12.07
C ILE A 191 -6.58 18.01 -12.66
N PHE A 192 -6.48 16.94 -11.87
CA PHE A 192 -6.82 15.59 -12.36
C PHE A 192 -8.26 15.49 -12.81
N ARG A 193 -9.20 16.05 -12.04
CA ARG A 193 -10.61 16.13 -12.42
C ARG A 193 -10.80 16.89 -13.72
N ASN A 194 -10.09 18.00 -13.92
CA ASN A 194 -10.14 18.77 -15.16
C ASN A 194 -9.52 18.00 -16.35
N TYR A 195 -8.39 17.32 -16.15
CA TYR A 195 -7.76 16.47 -17.18
C TYR A 195 -8.70 15.35 -17.64
N LYS A 196 -9.44 14.75 -16.70
CA LYS A 196 -10.46 13.75 -16.99
C LYS A 196 -11.59 14.34 -17.85
N LYS A 197 -12.10 15.51 -17.47
CA LYS A 197 -13.14 16.23 -18.26
C LYS A 197 -12.66 16.60 -19.67
N GLN A 198 -11.38 16.89 -19.84
CA GLN A 198 -10.77 17.24 -21.13
C GLN A 198 -10.44 16.03 -22.00
N GLY A 199 -10.67 14.79 -21.54
CA GLY A 199 -10.35 13.59 -22.29
C GLY A 199 -8.85 13.38 -22.49
N ARG A 200 -8.02 13.78 -21.51
CA ARG A 200 -6.58 13.50 -21.53
C ARG A 200 -6.29 12.11 -21.01
N THR A 201 -5.20 11.52 -21.50
CA THR A 201 -4.79 10.17 -21.08
C THR A 201 -3.94 10.29 -19.82
N VAL A 202 -4.28 9.55 -18.77
CA VAL A 202 -3.53 9.55 -17.51
C VAL A 202 -3.21 8.12 -17.12
N ILE A 203 -1.96 7.89 -16.75
CA ILE A 203 -1.48 6.61 -16.25
C ILE A 203 -1.04 6.83 -14.83
N LEU A 204 -1.76 6.20 -13.91
CA LEU A 204 -1.55 6.36 -12.48
C LEU A 204 -0.91 5.11 -11.91
N VAL A 205 0.33 5.22 -11.45
CA VAL A 205 1.01 4.20 -10.65
C VAL A 205 0.85 4.55 -9.18
N THR A 206 0.21 3.66 -8.42
CA THR A 206 0.00 3.87 -6.99
C THR A 206 -0.26 2.54 -6.27
N HIS A 207 -0.02 2.53 -4.97
CA HIS A 207 -0.49 1.49 -4.05
C HIS A 207 -1.84 1.86 -3.38
N SER A 208 -2.38 3.07 -3.62
CA SER A 208 -3.66 3.51 -3.07
C SER A 208 -4.82 3.02 -3.93
N MET A 209 -5.47 1.93 -3.50
CA MET A 209 -6.67 1.42 -4.17
C MET A 209 -7.84 2.42 -4.14
N ALA A 210 -7.91 3.28 -3.12
CA ALA A 210 -8.93 4.31 -3.03
C ALA A 210 -8.80 5.31 -4.18
N THR A 211 -7.59 5.77 -4.45
CA THR A 211 -7.29 6.69 -5.56
C THR A 211 -7.58 6.03 -6.91
N VAL A 212 -7.20 4.76 -7.10
CA VAL A 212 -7.49 4.05 -8.37
C VAL A 212 -9.00 3.94 -8.58
N ARG A 213 -9.76 3.56 -7.55
CA ARG A 213 -11.23 3.48 -7.62
C ARG A 213 -11.91 4.82 -7.90
N GLU A 214 -11.35 5.92 -7.41
CA GLU A 214 -11.91 7.25 -7.61
C GLU A 214 -11.66 7.79 -9.02
N TYR A 215 -10.44 7.60 -9.55
CA TYR A 215 -10.00 8.32 -10.75
C TYR A 215 -9.88 7.46 -12.00
N CYS A 216 -9.54 6.17 -11.87
CA CYS A 216 -9.26 5.32 -13.02
C CYS A 216 -10.52 4.72 -13.63
N ASP A 217 -10.52 4.58 -14.95
CA ASP A 217 -11.58 3.91 -15.71
C ASP A 217 -11.34 2.40 -15.76
N ARG A 218 -10.06 2.00 -15.83
CA ARG A 218 -9.58 0.61 -15.76
C ARG A 218 -8.27 0.55 -15.01
N ALA A 219 -7.91 -0.64 -14.53
CA ALA A 219 -6.63 -0.87 -13.88
C ALA A 219 -5.97 -2.18 -14.32
N MET A 220 -4.67 -2.31 -14.05
CA MET A 220 -3.96 -3.57 -14.08
C MET A 220 -3.20 -3.85 -12.79
N LEU A 221 -3.14 -5.13 -12.43
CA LEU A 221 -2.34 -5.65 -11.34
C LEU A 221 -1.06 -6.28 -11.86
N LEU A 222 0.07 -5.74 -11.44
CA LEU A 222 1.41 -6.25 -11.73
C LEU A 222 1.98 -6.98 -10.51
N ASP A 223 2.45 -8.22 -10.70
CA ASP A 223 3.17 -9.00 -9.68
C ASP A 223 4.39 -9.68 -10.32
N LYS A 224 5.57 -9.50 -9.71
CA LYS A 224 6.85 -10.06 -10.18
C LYS A 224 7.09 -9.91 -11.70
N GLY A 225 6.81 -8.72 -12.23
CA GLY A 225 7.02 -8.38 -13.63
C GLY A 225 5.98 -8.92 -14.61
N LYS A 226 4.88 -9.53 -14.13
CA LYS A 226 3.80 -10.08 -14.95
C LYS A 226 2.47 -9.39 -14.65
N ILE A 227 1.64 -9.25 -15.68
CA ILE A 227 0.24 -8.83 -15.51
C ILE A 227 -0.54 -10.01 -14.95
N MET A 228 -1.13 -9.83 -13.77
CA MET A 228 -1.96 -10.85 -13.13
C MET A 228 -3.43 -10.69 -13.51
N ASN A 229 -3.90 -9.45 -13.61
CA ASN A 229 -5.26 -9.10 -13.99
C ASN A 229 -5.29 -7.68 -14.57
N MET A 230 -6.24 -7.40 -15.45
CA MET A 230 -6.43 -6.11 -16.07
C MET A 230 -7.88 -5.96 -16.55
N GLY A 231 -8.54 -4.89 -16.15
CA GLY A 231 -9.95 -4.71 -16.45
C GLY A 231 -10.62 -3.68 -15.54
N ASP A 232 -11.82 -4.04 -15.09
CA ASP A 232 -12.59 -3.27 -14.13
C ASP A 232 -11.78 -2.99 -12.86
N VAL A 233 -11.86 -1.75 -12.37
CA VAL A 233 -11.05 -1.29 -11.24
C VAL A 233 -11.40 -2.04 -9.96
N ASP A 234 -12.68 -2.30 -9.70
CA ASP A 234 -13.11 -2.97 -8.48
C ASP A 234 -12.57 -4.41 -8.46
N ASP A 235 -12.69 -5.14 -9.58
CA ASP A 235 -12.19 -6.51 -9.71
C ASP A 235 -10.67 -6.60 -9.50
N VAL A 236 -9.92 -5.69 -10.12
CA VAL A 236 -8.45 -5.65 -10.04
C VAL A 236 -7.97 -5.28 -8.63
N CYS A 237 -8.62 -4.30 -7.98
CA CYS A 237 -8.31 -3.92 -6.60
C CYS A 237 -8.66 -5.05 -5.61
N ASP A 238 -9.77 -5.76 -5.82
CA ASP A 238 -10.18 -6.85 -4.93
C ASP A 238 -9.20 -8.05 -5.05
N GLU A 239 -8.72 -8.37 -6.26
CA GLU A 239 -7.66 -9.37 -6.43
C GLU A 239 -6.34 -8.98 -5.75
N TYR A 240 -5.96 -7.70 -5.80
CA TYR A 240 -4.78 -7.21 -5.08
C TYR A 240 -4.87 -7.47 -3.57
N TYR A 241 -6.03 -7.19 -2.96
CA TYR A 241 -6.25 -7.45 -1.53
C TYR A 241 -6.19 -8.95 -1.21
N LEU A 242 -6.87 -9.78 -2.01
CA LEU A 242 -6.88 -11.23 -1.82
C LEU A 242 -5.47 -11.83 -1.89
N ARG A 243 -4.65 -11.39 -2.85
CA ARG A 243 -3.26 -11.87 -2.98
C ARG A 243 -2.38 -11.40 -1.83
N THR A 244 -2.58 -10.18 -1.37
CA THR A 244 -1.81 -9.62 -0.25
C THR A 244 -2.16 -10.35 1.05
N ALA A 245 -3.44 -10.60 1.32
CA ALA A 245 -3.89 -11.39 2.46
C ALA A 245 -3.31 -12.80 2.47
N LYS A 246 -3.39 -13.51 1.33
CA LYS A 246 -2.81 -14.86 1.20
C LYS A 246 -1.31 -14.90 1.42
N LYS A 247 -0.56 -13.88 0.97
CA LYS A 247 0.89 -13.79 1.19
C LYS A 247 1.21 -13.56 2.67
N GLU A 248 0.50 -12.61 3.31
CA GLU A 248 0.65 -12.32 4.73
C GLU A 248 0.31 -13.55 5.58
N GLU A 249 -0.73 -14.30 5.25
CA GLU A 249 -1.09 -15.57 5.90
C GLU A 249 0.04 -16.60 5.78
N VAL A 250 0.61 -16.79 4.59
CA VAL A 250 1.72 -17.72 4.38
C VAL A 250 2.98 -17.30 5.14
N GLU A 251 3.29 -16.01 5.20
CA GLU A 251 4.43 -15.50 5.97
C GLU A 251 4.22 -15.62 7.48
N TYR A 252 3.03 -15.28 7.97
CA TYR A 252 2.63 -15.45 9.36
C TYR A 252 2.74 -16.92 9.80
N LEU A 253 2.16 -17.85 9.03
CA LEU A 253 2.24 -19.29 9.29
C LEU A 253 3.68 -19.82 9.26
N LYS A 254 4.56 -19.27 8.41
CA LYS A 254 5.99 -19.62 8.38
C LYS A 254 6.77 -19.08 9.57
N GLY A 255 6.46 -17.86 10.02
CA GLY A 255 7.05 -17.24 11.20
C GLY A 255 6.68 -17.97 12.49
N ARG A 256 5.43 -18.42 12.59
CA ARG A 256 4.90 -19.19 13.74
C ARG A 256 5.62 -20.50 13.99
N LYS A 257 6.15 -21.16 12.95
CA LYS A 257 6.98 -22.38 13.09
C LYS A 257 8.36 -22.12 13.72
N LYS A 258 8.77 -20.86 13.91
CA LYS A 258 10.11 -20.50 14.40
C LYS A 258 10.14 -19.81 15.76
N ALA A 259 9.01 -19.42 16.35
CA ALA A 259 8.97 -18.70 17.62
C ALA A 259 8.18 -19.48 18.67
N ASN A 260 8.72 -19.62 19.88
CA ASN A 260 7.97 -19.87 21.11
C ASN A 260 7.70 -18.50 21.75
N PRO A 261 6.55 -17.84 21.49
CA PRO A 261 6.33 -16.43 21.88
C PRO A 261 6.27 -16.24 23.40
N VAL A 262 5.83 -17.29 24.12
CA VAL A 262 5.53 -17.26 25.55
C VAL A 262 6.80 -17.09 26.40
N GLU A 263 7.93 -17.71 26.05
CA GLU A 263 9.16 -17.61 26.86
C GLU A 263 9.90 -16.27 26.70
N ASP A 264 9.82 -15.64 25.53
CA ASP A 264 10.52 -14.39 25.22
C ASP A 264 9.77 -13.14 25.73
N GLU A 265 8.42 -13.17 25.73
CA GLU A 265 7.62 -12.09 26.33
C GLU A 265 7.66 -12.10 27.86
N VAL A 266 7.63 -13.29 28.48
CA VAL A 266 7.73 -13.43 29.95
C VAL A 266 9.07 -12.87 30.47
N LYS A 267 10.16 -12.96 29.71
CA LYS A 267 11.45 -12.37 30.06
C LYS A 267 11.49 -10.84 29.94
N LYS A 268 10.81 -10.26 28.94
CA LYS A 268 10.76 -8.80 28.73
C LYS A 268 9.81 -8.07 29.69
N ILE A 269 8.72 -8.71 30.09
CA ILE A 269 7.72 -8.09 30.96
C ILE A 269 8.20 -8.05 32.42
N ASN A 270 8.95 -9.06 32.86
CA ASN A 270 9.49 -9.15 34.23
C ASN A 270 10.66 -8.19 34.52
N SER A 271 11.17 -7.43 33.53
CA SER A 271 12.19 -6.39 33.75
C SER A 271 11.61 -5.01 34.09
N ASN A 272 10.28 -4.83 34.01
CA ASN A 272 9.58 -3.61 34.43
C ASN A 272 8.85 -3.88 35.75
N GLU A 273 9.41 -3.43 36.88
CA GLU A 273 8.94 -3.71 38.24
C GLU A 273 7.51 -3.23 38.59
N SER A 274 6.79 -2.60 37.67
CA SER A 274 5.50 -1.94 37.95
C SER A 274 4.24 -2.68 37.45
N LYS A 275 4.35 -3.79 36.70
CA LYS A 275 3.18 -4.59 36.27
C LYS A 275 3.47 -6.09 36.30
N LYS A 276 3.11 -6.74 37.41
CA LYS A 276 3.11 -8.20 37.50
C LYS A 276 1.98 -8.75 36.59
N THR A 277 2.35 -9.16 35.39
CA THR A 277 1.39 -9.70 34.40
C THR A 277 1.11 -11.16 34.74
N ILE A 278 -0.17 -11.51 34.93
CA ILE A 278 -0.60 -12.85 35.37
C ILE A 278 -0.98 -13.78 34.21
N ALA A 279 -1.18 -13.24 33.00
CA ALA A 279 -1.47 -13.99 31.79
C ALA A 279 -0.95 -13.25 30.55
N VAL A 280 -0.53 -14.00 29.54
CA VAL A 280 -0.05 -13.47 28.24
C VAL A 280 -0.98 -13.88 27.10
N LEU A 281 -1.07 -13.02 26.10
CA LEU A 281 -1.78 -13.32 24.86
C LEU A 281 -0.88 -14.18 23.97
N GLY A 282 -1.41 -15.31 23.54
CA GLY A 282 -0.81 -16.11 22.48
C GLY A 282 -1.39 -15.74 21.12
N ASP A 283 -1.40 -16.71 20.22
CA ASP A 283 -1.89 -16.49 18.85
C ASP A 283 -3.40 -16.20 18.80
N VAL A 284 -3.77 -15.30 17.89
CA VAL A 284 -5.17 -15.00 17.52
C VAL A 284 -5.43 -15.51 16.11
N ILE A 285 -6.28 -16.52 16.01
CA ILE A 285 -6.50 -17.29 14.79
C ILE A 285 -7.93 -17.06 14.28
N CYS A 286 -8.06 -16.67 13.02
CA CYS A 286 -9.35 -16.63 12.34
C CYS A 286 -9.61 -17.97 11.65
N LYS A 287 -10.82 -18.51 11.80
CA LYS A 287 -11.26 -19.77 11.17
C LYS A 287 -12.60 -19.61 10.46
N ASN A 288 -12.78 -20.36 9.38
CA ASN A 288 -14.02 -20.40 8.61
C ASN A 288 -15.04 -21.43 9.15
N ASN A 289 -16.14 -21.63 8.42
CA ASN A 289 -17.21 -22.58 8.77
C ASN A 289 -16.76 -24.03 8.90
N ASN A 290 -15.64 -24.40 8.27
CA ASN A 290 -15.06 -25.75 8.32
C ASN A 290 -14.01 -25.90 9.42
N ASP A 291 -13.92 -24.95 10.36
CA ASP A 291 -12.92 -24.89 11.44
C ASP A 291 -11.46 -24.85 10.93
N MET A 292 -11.26 -24.45 9.66
CA MET A 292 -9.94 -24.24 9.07
C MET A 292 -9.49 -22.81 9.25
N GLU A 293 -8.21 -22.62 9.58
CA GLU A 293 -7.57 -21.30 9.63
C GLU A 293 -7.70 -20.61 8.26
N ALA A 294 -8.15 -19.37 8.27
CA ALA A 294 -8.40 -18.59 7.06
C ALA A 294 -8.17 -17.10 7.33
N SER A 295 -7.53 -16.41 6.39
CA SER A 295 -7.36 -14.95 6.40
C SER A 295 -8.33 -14.22 5.48
N VAL A 296 -9.17 -14.96 4.73
CA VAL A 296 -10.08 -14.41 3.72
C VAL A 296 -11.49 -14.98 3.95
N PHE A 297 -12.47 -14.08 4.03
CA PHE A 297 -13.87 -14.40 4.29
C PHE A 297 -14.79 -13.71 3.28
N ARG A 298 -15.98 -14.28 3.07
CA ARG A 298 -17.06 -13.62 2.32
C ARG A 298 -17.95 -12.81 3.26
N THR A 299 -18.50 -11.70 2.77
CA THR A 299 -19.61 -11.05 3.47
C THR A 299 -20.74 -12.07 3.67
N GLY A 300 -21.15 -12.24 4.92
CA GLY A 300 -22.17 -13.21 5.34
C GLY A 300 -21.66 -14.63 5.64
N GLU A 301 -20.35 -14.91 5.51
CA GLU A 301 -19.74 -16.16 5.99
C GLU A 301 -19.58 -16.12 7.53
N ASP A 302 -19.48 -17.26 8.22
CA ASP A 302 -19.19 -17.22 9.66
C ASP A 302 -17.68 -17.03 9.88
N LEU A 303 -17.35 -16.24 10.89
CA LEU A 303 -15.98 -15.99 11.34
C LEU A 303 -15.83 -16.50 12.77
N ASN A 304 -14.92 -17.44 12.98
CA ASN A 304 -14.55 -17.92 14.31
C ASN A 304 -13.17 -17.37 14.68
N ILE A 305 -13.09 -16.56 15.74
CA ILE A 305 -11.84 -16.01 16.27
C ILE A 305 -11.43 -16.83 17.49
N VAL A 306 -10.25 -17.44 17.44
CA VAL A 306 -9.67 -18.21 18.54
C VAL A 306 -8.53 -17.41 19.15
N VAL A 307 -8.70 -16.97 20.39
CA VAL A 307 -7.69 -16.25 21.16
C VAL A 307 -7.03 -17.24 22.12
N LYS A 308 -5.73 -17.51 21.94
CA LYS A 308 -4.96 -18.32 22.89
C LYS A 308 -4.43 -17.44 24.02
N LEU A 309 -4.44 -17.98 25.24
CA LEU A 309 -3.92 -17.33 26.44
C LEU A 309 -3.13 -18.33 27.27
N SER A 310 -2.08 -17.86 27.93
CA SER A 310 -1.28 -18.66 28.85
C SER A 310 -1.17 -17.96 30.20
N SER A 311 -1.51 -18.66 31.28
CA SER A 311 -1.29 -18.21 32.65
C SER A 311 0.19 -18.26 32.98
N ILE A 312 0.71 -17.18 33.58
CA ILE A 312 2.08 -17.15 34.12
C ILE A 312 2.09 -17.71 35.55
N GLU A 313 0.98 -17.58 36.28
CA GLU A 313 0.88 -18.05 37.66
C GLU A 313 0.47 -19.52 37.72
N LYS A 314 1.03 -20.23 38.71
CA LYS A 314 0.60 -21.60 39.06
C LYS A 314 -0.75 -21.52 39.77
N GLY A 315 -1.84 -21.83 39.06
CA GLY A 315 -3.18 -21.83 39.63
C GLY A 315 -4.28 -21.63 38.59
N VAL A 316 -5.51 -21.49 39.09
CA VAL A 316 -6.71 -21.21 38.29
C VAL A 316 -7.01 -19.71 38.36
N LEU A 317 -7.10 -19.05 37.21
CA LEU A 317 -7.48 -17.64 37.13
C LEU A 317 -8.97 -17.52 36.74
N GLU A 318 -9.81 -17.20 37.71
CA GLU A 318 -11.29 -17.21 37.58
C GLU A 318 -11.91 -15.83 37.28
N ASN A 319 -11.14 -14.74 37.41
CA ASN A 319 -11.63 -13.37 37.23
C ASN A 319 -11.03 -12.69 35.99
N ILE A 320 -10.79 -13.46 34.93
CA ILE A 320 -10.26 -12.93 33.67
C ILE A 320 -11.41 -12.63 32.71
N GLY A 321 -11.29 -11.52 31.98
CA GLY A 321 -12.12 -11.25 30.83
C GLY A 321 -11.30 -10.88 29.59
N LEU A 322 -11.95 -10.99 28.44
CA LEU A 322 -11.40 -10.69 27.13
C LEU A 322 -12.30 -9.70 26.39
N ASP A 323 -11.68 -8.67 25.83
CA ASP A 323 -12.27 -7.76 24.88
C ASP A 323 -11.62 -8.04 23.52
N VAL A 324 -12.44 -8.43 22.53
CA VAL A 324 -12.01 -8.61 21.14
C VAL A 324 -12.69 -7.55 20.29
N GLY A 325 -11.87 -6.74 19.64
CA GLY A 325 -12.30 -5.65 18.78
C GLY A 325 -11.89 -5.87 17.33
N ILE A 326 -12.82 -5.71 16.39
CA ILE A 326 -12.52 -5.66 14.96
C ILE A 326 -12.44 -4.19 14.55
N VAL A 327 -11.33 -3.78 13.94
CA VAL A 327 -11.12 -2.42 13.43
C VAL A 327 -10.87 -2.44 11.92
N GLY A 328 -11.29 -1.38 11.22
CA GLY A 328 -11.04 -1.21 9.79
C GLY A 328 -9.65 -0.63 9.51
N ASN A 329 -9.22 -0.68 8.25
CA ASN A 329 -7.90 -0.17 7.85
C ASN A 329 -7.70 1.34 8.04
N ASN A 330 -8.76 2.14 7.95
CA ASN A 330 -8.67 3.61 7.92
C ASN A 330 -9.15 4.29 9.22
N LYS A 331 -9.47 3.54 10.27
CA LYS A 331 -9.96 4.09 11.55
C LYS A 331 -9.46 3.25 12.73
N ASP A 332 -9.01 3.91 13.80
CA ASP A 332 -8.74 3.26 15.09
C ASP A 332 -10.02 2.98 15.90
N ASN A 333 -11.19 3.38 15.40
CA ASN A 333 -12.47 3.07 16.03
C ASN A 333 -12.86 1.61 15.79
N HIS A 334 -13.28 0.95 16.87
CA HIS A 334 -13.85 -0.40 16.84
C HIS A 334 -15.13 -0.42 15.99
N LEU A 335 -15.15 -1.27 14.97
CA LEU A 335 -16.33 -1.55 14.15
C LEU A 335 -17.22 -2.58 14.83
N VAL A 336 -16.60 -3.56 15.49
CA VAL A 336 -17.25 -4.55 16.35
C VAL A 336 -16.42 -4.68 17.62
N GLY A 337 -17.07 -4.70 18.78
CA GLY A 337 -16.44 -4.99 20.06
C GLY A 337 -17.25 -6.07 20.78
N CYS A 338 -16.60 -7.19 21.10
CA CYS A 338 -17.19 -8.28 21.88
C CYS A 338 -16.42 -8.39 23.19
N SER A 339 -17.13 -8.42 24.31
CA SER A 339 -16.53 -8.45 25.63
C SER A 339 -17.08 -9.62 26.43
N THR A 340 -16.23 -10.27 27.21
CA THR A 340 -16.68 -11.22 28.24
C THR A 340 -16.99 -10.54 29.58
N ARG A 341 -17.10 -9.20 29.64
CA ARG A 341 -17.49 -8.47 30.87
C ARG A 341 -18.86 -8.91 31.38
N ASP A 342 -19.80 -9.09 30.47
CA ASP A 342 -21.20 -9.40 30.78
C ASP A 342 -21.49 -10.92 30.84
N ASN A 343 -20.46 -11.77 30.69
CA ASN A 343 -20.62 -13.23 30.69
C ASN A 343 -19.75 -13.86 31.78
N ASP A 344 -20.33 -14.71 32.64
CA ASP A 344 -19.80 -14.97 33.98
C ASP A 344 -18.58 -15.89 34.07
N LYS A 345 -18.22 -16.68 33.04
CA LYS A 345 -17.26 -17.78 33.23
C LYS A 345 -16.22 -17.89 32.11
N PHE A 346 -15.13 -17.13 32.23
CA PHE A 346 -13.87 -17.47 31.57
C PHE A 346 -12.84 -17.83 32.66
N ILE A 347 -12.43 -19.10 32.67
CA ILE A 347 -11.51 -19.65 33.66
C ILE A 347 -10.26 -20.12 32.91
N LEU A 348 -9.10 -19.58 33.25
CA LEU A 348 -7.83 -19.95 32.64
C LEU A 348 -7.06 -20.88 33.59
N ARG A 349 -6.74 -22.10 33.12
CA ARG A 349 -5.95 -23.11 33.84
C ARG A 349 -4.69 -23.43 33.03
N GLY A 350 -3.57 -22.77 33.34
CA GLY A 350 -2.38 -22.89 32.48
C GLY A 350 -2.64 -22.29 31.10
N ASP A 351 -2.66 -23.12 30.07
CA ASP A 351 -2.97 -22.71 28.69
C ASP A 351 -4.45 -22.90 28.37
N GLY A 352 -5.07 -21.89 27.77
CA GLY A 352 -6.46 -21.94 27.34
C GLY A 352 -6.71 -21.21 26.03
N SER A 353 -7.89 -21.41 25.46
CA SER A 353 -8.36 -20.60 24.35
C SER A 353 -9.81 -20.18 24.52
N ALA A 354 -10.08 -18.95 24.10
CA ALA A 354 -11.41 -18.38 24.01
C ALA A 354 -11.83 -18.33 22.55
N HIS A 355 -13.02 -18.82 22.25
CA HIS A 355 -13.57 -18.88 20.90
C HIS A 355 -14.72 -17.88 20.79
N LEU A 356 -14.56 -16.88 19.94
CA LEU A 356 -15.60 -15.92 19.57
C LEU A 356 -16.16 -16.31 18.20
N GLN A 357 -17.42 -16.76 18.16
CA GLN A 357 -18.10 -17.04 16.90
C GLN A 357 -18.93 -15.84 16.46
N ILE A 358 -18.69 -15.35 15.24
CA ILE A 358 -19.49 -14.31 14.58
C ILE A 358 -20.25 -14.98 13.44
N LYS A 359 -21.56 -15.18 13.61
CA LYS A 359 -22.41 -15.74 12.55
C LYS A 359 -22.79 -14.66 11.54
N ASN A 360 -22.85 -15.04 10.26
CA ASN A 360 -23.25 -14.16 9.16
C ASN A 360 -22.47 -12.84 9.16
N LEU A 361 -21.15 -12.90 8.96
CA LEU A 361 -20.22 -11.78 9.10
C LEU A 361 -20.69 -10.56 8.31
N PRO A 362 -21.18 -9.51 8.98
CA PRO A 362 -21.89 -8.43 8.31
C PRO A 362 -20.92 -7.30 7.89
N LEU A 363 -19.69 -7.66 7.54
CA LEU A 363 -18.66 -6.71 7.14
C LEU A 363 -18.66 -6.53 5.63
N LEU A 364 -18.54 -5.28 5.19
CA LEU A 364 -18.34 -4.95 3.79
C LEU A 364 -16.96 -5.40 3.30
N LYS A 365 -16.73 -5.29 1.98
CA LYS A 365 -15.43 -5.60 1.41
C LYS A 365 -14.33 -4.70 2.00
N GLY A 366 -13.22 -5.30 2.43
CA GLY A 366 -12.11 -4.55 3.04
C GLY A 366 -11.14 -5.41 3.84
N LYS A 367 -10.05 -4.77 4.31
CA LYS A 367 -9.10 -5.37 5.27
C LYS A 367 -9.46 -4.92 6.68
N TYR A 368 -9.49 -5.88 7.59
CA TYR A 368 -9.84 -5.72 8.99
C TYR A 368 -8.74 -6.26 9.89
N PHE A 369 -8.58 -5.65 11.06
CA PHE A 369 -7.62 -6.06 12.07
C PHE A 369 -8.34 -6.42 13.37
N ILE A 370 -7.72 -7.31 14.13
CA ILE A 370 -8.21 -7.74 15.43
C ILE A 370 -7.33 -7.10 16.51
N ASN A 371 -7.98 -6.47 17.47
CA ASN A 371 -7.39 -6.02 18.73
C ASN A 371 -7.90 -6.96 19.83
N VAL A 372 -7.03 -7.34 20.75
CA VAL A 372 -7.42 -8.16 21.90
C VAL A 372 -6.88 -7.53 23.17
N ALA A 373 -7.72 -7.42 24.19
CA ALA A 373 -7.31 -7.07 25.54
C ALA A 373 -7.79 -8.12 26.53
N CYS A 374 -6.89 -8.53 27.42
CA CYS A 374 -7.18 -9.34 28.59
C CYS A 374 -7.18 -8.43 29.81
N PHE A 375 -8.22 -8.52 30.64
CA PHE A 375 -8.39 -7.67 31.82
C PHE A 375 -8.86 -8.48 33.03
N ASN A 376 -8.63 -7.93 34.21
CA ASN A 376 -9.14 -8.48 35.46
C ASN A 376 -10.55 -7.93 35.70
N LYS A 377 -11.54 -8.82 35.80
CA LYS A 377 -12.95 -8.47 35.99
C LYS A 377 -13.25 -7.74 37.30
N LYS A 378 -12.48 -7.99 38.37
CA LYS A 378 -12.75 -7.41 39.70
C LYS A 378 -12.44 -5.92 39.78
N ASN A 379 -11.36 -5.48 39.15
CA ASN A 379 -10.86 -4.10 39.23
C ASN A 379 -10.78 -3.42 37.85
N ASN A 380 -11.19 -4.11 36.79
CA ASN A 380 -11.16 -3.67 35.41
C ASN A 380 -9.77 -3.27 34.89
N SER A 381 -8.69 -3.74 35.54
CA SER A 381 -7.33 -3.44 35.12
C SER A 381 -6.91 -4.30 33.94
N ILE A 382 -6.31 -3.69 32.91
CA ILE A 382 -5.76 -4.40 31.76
C ILE A 382 -4.54 -5.23 32.21
N ILE A 383 -4.61 -6.54 31.96
CA ILE A 383 -3.52 -7.50 32.19
C ILE A 383 -2.55 -7.45 31.01
N THR A 384 -3.07 -7.61 29.79
CA THR A 384 -2.30 -7.49 28.54
C THR A 384 -3.23 -7.02 27.43
N ALA A 385 -2.72 -6.30 26.45
CA ALA A 385 -3.51 -5.85 25.30
C ALA A 385 -2.62 -5.66 24.08
N GLU A 386 -3.06 -6.22 22.95
CA GLU A 386 -2.37 -6.15 21.68
C GLU A 386 -3.30 -5.57 20.61
N LYS A 387 -2.79 -4.58 19.89
CA LYS A 387 -3.51 -3.93 18.78
C LYS A 387 -3.03 -4.50 17.46
N LYS A 388 -3.97 -4.77 16.56
CA LYS A 388 -3.70 -5.33 15.22
C LYS A 388 -2.89 -6.63 15.29
N ILE A 389 -3.15 -7.46 16.30
CA ILE A 389 -2.46 -8.75 16.54
C ILE A 389 -2.70 -9.77 15.43
N SER A 390 -3.84 -9.66 14.75
CA SER A 390 -4.18 -10.48 13.58
C SER A 390 -4.99 -9.67 12.59
N SER A 391 -5.09 -10.13 11.33
CA SER A 391 -5.85 -9.45 10.29
C SER A 391 -6.52 -10.43 9.33
N PHE A 392 -7.62 -10.01 8.73
CA PHE A 392 -8.33 -10.78 7.71
C PHE A 392 -8.94 -9.83 6.65
N VAL A 393 -9.28 -10.37 5.50
CA VAL A 393 -9.91 -9.64 4.39
C VAL A 393 -11.31 -10.20 4.16
N VAL A 394 -12.27 -9.30 4.01
CA VAL A 394 -13.63 -9.64 3.60
C VAL A 394 -13.81 -9.23 2.14
N HIS A 395 -14.41 -10.11 1.34
CA HIS A 395 -14.81 -9.80 -0.02
C HIS A 395 -16.32 -10.00 -0.21
N SER A 396 -16.93 -9.19 -1.08
CA SER A 396 -18.35 -9.32 -1.44
C SER A 396 -18.46 -9.89 -2.86
N THR A 397 -19.40 -10.82 -3.08
CA THR A 397 -19.79 -11.28 -4.42
C THR A 397 -20.93 -10.46 -5.02
N SER A 398 -21.55 -9.58 -4.23
CA SER A 398 -22.66 -8.72 -4.65
C SER A 398 -22.17 -7.29 -4.91
N LYS A 399 -22.44 -6.78 -6.13
CA LYS A 399 -22.17 -5.38 -6.53
C LYS A 399 -23.05 -4.35 -5.79
N GLN A 400 -24.05 -4.79 -5.02
CA GLN A 400 -25.09 -3.93 -4.43
C GLN A 400 -24.77 -3.38 -3.03
N MET A 401 -23.76 -3.88 -2.32
CA MET A 401 -23.41 -3.38 -0.99
C MET A 401 -22.32 -2.31 -1.05
N LYS A 402 -22.64 -1.14 -1.62
CA LYS A 402 -21.84 0.10 -1.50
C LYS A 402 -22.46 0.99 -0.43
N GLY A 403 -21.66 1.48 0.53
CA GLY A 403 -22.02 2.63 1.38
C GLY A 403 -22.85 2.38 2.64
N LEU A 404 -23.07 1.13 3.08
CA LEU A 404 -23.75 0.86 4.36
C LEU A 404 -22.76 0.90 5.53
N TYR A 405 -22.79 1.99 6.29
CA TYR A 405 -22.20 2.07 7.63
C TYR A 405 -23.34 2.14 8.64
N SER A 406 -23.65 1.03 9.31
CA SER A 406 -24.45 1.05 10.53
C SER A 406 -23.68 0.37 11.66
N ALA A 407 -24.02 0.69 12.91
CA ALA A 407 -23.69 -0.18 14.02
C ALA A 407 -24.30 -1.56 13.73
N ILE A 408 -23.51 -2.62 13.89
CA ILE A 408 -23.97 -3.97 13.60
C ILE A 408 -24.01 -4.76 14.88
N ASN A 409 -25.21 -5.24 15.23
CA ASN A 409 -25.37 -6.21 16.30
C ASN A 409 -24.87 -7.55 15.79
N VAL A 410 -23.72 -7.96 16.30
CA VAL A 410 -23.17 -9.29 16.05
C VAL A 410 -23.70 -10.22 17.13
N ILE A 411 -24.38 -11.30 16.72
CA ILE A 411 -24.69 -12.40 17.63
C ILE A 411 -23.41 -13.21 17.78
N TYR A 412 -22.89 -13.28 19.01
CA TYR A 412 -21.68 -14.02 19.32
C TYR A 412 -21.83 -14.92 20.54
N ASP A 413 -21.03 -15.98 20.56
CA ASP A 413 -20.95 -16.92 21.67
C ASP A 413 -19.47 -17.16 22.03
N TRP A 414 -19.21 -17.35 23.32
CA TRP A 414 -17.88 -17.60 23.87
C TRP A 414 -17.78 -19.04 24.35
N LYS A 415 -16.86 -19.81 23.75
CA LYS A 415 -16.55 -21.17 24.23
C LYS A 415 -15.16 -21.21 24.84
N ASN A 416 -15.05 -21.83 26.02
CA ASN A 416 -13.78 -22.15 26.66
C ASN A 416 -13.41 -23.59 26.31
N SER A 417 -12.17 -23.82 25.87
CA SER A 417 -11.66 -25.16 25.66
C SER A 417 -10.67 -25.52 26.77
N GLU A 418 -11.03 -26.48 27.63
CA GLU A 418 -10.10 -27.07 28.59
C GLU A 418 -9.17 -28.06 27.86
N LYS A 419 -7.86 -27.92 28.02
CA LYS A 419 -6.95 -29.05 27.81
C LYS A 419 -6.76 -29.74 29.17
N ASN A 420 -7.18 -31.00 29.24
CA ASN A 420 -6.89 -31.89 30.37
C ASN A 420 -5.39 -32.06 30.60
#